data_AF-A0A7V3M4I0-F1
#
_entry.id   AF-A0A7V3M4I0-F1
#
_cell.length_a   1.000
_cell.length_b   1.000
_cell.length_c   1.000
_cell.angle_alpha   90.00
_cell.angle_beta   90.00
_cell.angle_gamma   90.00
#
_symmetry.space_group_name_H-M   'P 1'
#
loop_
_entity.id
_entity.type
_entity.pdbx_description
1 polymer ?
#
loop_
_entity_poly.entity_id
_entity_poly.type
_entity_poly.pdbx_seq_one_letter_code
_entity_poly.pdbx_strand_id
1 'polypeptide(L)'
;MMQTRLAIIGAGFSGAVLSAQLARRGRASPSILLIERRRRFGPGLAYSTGSPAHLLNVRAANLSAFPEAPDHFVRWLQARGV
;
A
#
# COMPACT_ATOMS: atom_id res chain seq x y z
N MET A 1 -5.67 26.87 9.32
CA MET A 1 -6.45 26.05 8.39
C MET A 1 -6.85 24.76 9.09
N MET A 2 -8.11 24.35 9.02
CA MET A 2 -8.56 23.06 9.57
C MET A 2 -8.08 21.93 8.66
N GLN A 3 -7.44 20.92 9.25
CA GLN A 3 -6.99 19.74 8.52
C GLN A 3 -8.18 18.81 8.24
N THR A 4 -8.44 18.48 6.98
CA THR A 4 -9.50 17.53 6.59
C THR A 4 -9.26 16.18 7.27
N ARG A 5 -10.29 15.59 7.87
CA ARG A 5 -10.24 14.23 8.43
C ARG A 5 -10.83 13.25 7.41
N LEU A 6 -10.10 12.18 7.11
CA LEU A 6 -10.51 11.15 6.16
C LEU A 6 -10.47 9.77 6.83
N ALA A 7 -11.61 9.09 6.89
CA ALA A 7 -11.68 7.69 7.28
C ALA A 7 -11.56 6.79 6.05
N ILE A 8 -10.68 5.78 6.12
CA ILE A 8 -10.51 4.77 5.08
C ILE A 8 -10.85 3.41 5.70
N ILE A 9 -11.90 2.78 5.18
CA ILE A 9 -12.36 1.46 5.65
C ILE A 9 -11.73 0.38 4.75
N GLY A 10 -10.88 -0.44 5.37
CA GLY A 10 -10.07 -1.47 4.72
C GLY A 10 -8.61 -1.04 4.60
N ALA A 11 -7.72 -1.66 5.39
CA ALA A 11 -6.28 -1.45 5.32
C ALA A 11 -5.58 -2.59 4.55
N GLY A 12 -6.23 -3.08 3.49
CA GLY A 12 -5.55 -3.90 2.47
C GLY A 12 -4.61 -3.05 1.60
N PHE A 13 -4.14 -3.64 0.50
CA PHE A 13 -3.17 -2.98 -0.38
C PHE A 13 -3.65 -1.61 -0.87
N SER A 14 -4.89 -1.54 -1.37
CA SER A 14 -5.46 -0.29 -1.88
C SER A 14 -5.54 0.80 -0.80
N GLY A 15 -6.02 0.46 0.40
CA GLY A 15 -6.12 1.42 1.51
C GLY A 15 -4.76 1.88 2.02
N ALA A 16 -3.77 0.96 2.07
CA ALA A 16 -2.41 1.28 2.46
C ALA A 16 -1.72 2.20 1.44
N VAL A 17 -1.80 1.89 0.14
CA VAL A 17 -1.21 2.71 -0.93
C VAL A 17 -1.90 4.08 -1.03
N LEU A 18 -3.24 4.14 -0.94
CA LEU A 18 -3.96 5.40 -0.88
C LEU A 18 -3.49 6.26 0.30
N SER A 19 -3.35 5.66 1.48
CA SER A 19 -2.87 6.37 2.67
C SER A 19 -1.46 6.91 2.48
N ALA A 20 -0.56 6.12 1.89
CA ALA A 20 0.80 6.55 1.58
C ALA A 20 0.83 7.70 0.57
N GLN A 21 0.02 7.63 -0.50
CA GLN A 21 -0.10 8.69 -1.51
C GLN A 21 -0.64 10.00 -0.92
N LEU A 22 -1.63 9.92 -0.04
CA LEU A 22 -2.18 11.09 0.65
C LEU A 22 -1.18 11.69 1.65
N ALA A 23 -0.43 10.87 2.38
CA ALA A 23 0.60 11.32 3.32
C ALA A 23 1.76 12.07 2.63
N ARG A 24 2.04 11.75 1.36
CA ARG A 24 3.08 12.42 0.55
C ARG A 24 2.71 13.84 0.10
N ARG A 25 1.46 14.29 0.30
CA ARG A 25 1.02 15.67 -0.02
C ARG A 25 1.51 16.73 0.98
N GLY A 26 2.27 16.34 2.00
CA GLY A 26 2.90 17.26 2.95
C GLY A 26 1.87 18.03 3.78
N ARG A 27 1.95 19.37 3.83
CA ARG A 27 1.05 20.21 4.64
C ARG A 27 -0.42 20.15 4.21
N ALA A 28 -0.69 19.69 2.98
CA ALA A 28 -2.04 19.48 2.46
C ALA A 28 -2.60 18.08 2.77
N SER A 29 -1.84 17.22 3.46
CA SER A 29 -2.28 15.87 3.79
C SER A 29 -3.43 15.88 4.81
N PRO A 30 -4.51 15.13 4.56
CA PRO A 30 -5.57 14.96 5.55
C PRO A 30 -5.06 14.19 6.78
N SER A 31 -5.75 14.34 7.91
CA SER A 31 -5.61 13.41 9.03
C SER A 31 -6.35 12.11 8.67
N ILE A 32 -5.61 11.02 8.53
CA ILE A 32 -6.15 9.73 8.04
C ILE A 32 -6.44 8.80 9.21
N LEU A 33 -7.69 8.35 9.32
CA LEU A 33 -8.09 7.23 10.16
C LEU A 33 -8.21 5.98 9.29
N LEU A 34 -7.22 5.09 9.35
CA LEU A 34 -7.20 3.84 8.60
C LEU A 34 -7.76 2.71 9.47
N ILE A 35 -8.84 2.07 9.01
CA ILE A 35 -9.61 1.08 9.78
C ILE A 35 -9.49 -0.28 9.10
N GLU A 36 -9.13 -1.31 9.85
CA GLU A 36 -9.07 -2.69 9.34
C GLU A 36 -9.56 -3.66 10.40
N ARG A 37 -10.33 -4.65 9.94
CA ARG A 37 -10.89 -5.69 10.80
C ARG A 37 -9.82 -6.72 11.18
N ARG A 38 -8.88 -7.00 10.28
CA ARG A 38 -7.76 -7.93 10.52
C ARG A 38 -6.69 -7.31 11.41
N ARG A 39 -5.84 -8.15 11.98
CA ARG A 39 -4.71 -7.75 12.85
C ARG A 39 -3.53 -7.09 12.12
N ARG A 40 -3.52 -7.09 10.78
CA ARG A 40 -2.38 -6.62 9.98
C ARG A 40 -2.85 -5.73 8.83
N PHE A 41 -2.21 -4.57 8.69
CA PHE A 41 -2.38 -3.67 7.56
C PHE A 41 -1.46 -4.09 6.40
N GLY A 42 -1.88 -3.83 5.17
CA GLY A 42 -1.13 -4.09 3.94
C GLY A 42 -1.68 -5.28 3.15
N PRO A 43 -1.62 -6.53 3.64
CA PRO A 43 -1.95 -7.69 2.83
C PRO A 43 -3.37 -7.71 2.27
N GLY A 44 -4.34 -7.22 3.04
CA GLY A 44 -5.75 -7.26 2.65
C GLY A 44 -6.21 -8.67 2.33
N LEU A 45 -7.17 -8.82 1.42
CA LEU A 45 -7.58 -10.14 0.94
C LEU A 45 -6.53 -10.74 -0.02
N ALA A 46 -6.07 -9.94 -0.98
CA ALA A 46 -5.23 -10.39 -2.11
C ALA A 46 -3.89 -11.01 -1.71
N TYR A 47 -3.29 -10.58 -0.59
CA TYR A 47 -1.97 -11.05 -0.16
C TYR A 47 -1.98 -11.71 1.22
N SER A 48 -3.16 -12.14 1.70
CA SER A 48 -3.30 -12.75 3.05
C SER A 48 -2.98 -14.23 3.12
N THR A 49 -2.84 -14.89 1.98
CA THR A 49 -2.55 -16.32 1.94
C THR A 49 -1.09 -16.61 2.28
N GLY A 50 -0.85 -17.61 3.13
CA GLY A 50 0.48 -18.14 3.42
C GLY A 50 0.86 -19.34 2.55
N SER A 51 0.01 -19.73 1.59
CA SER A 51 0.30 -20.86 0.70
C SER A 51 1.38 -20.46 -0.30
N PRO A 52 2.52 -21.18 -0.37
CA PRO A 52 3.57 -20.90 -1.34
C PRO A 52 3.13 -21.14 -2.80
N ALA A 53 2.02 -21.88 -3.01
CA ALA A 53 1.47 -22.11 -4.34
C ALA A 53 0.64 -20.92 -4.88
N HIS A 54 0.25 -19.97 -4.02
CA HIS A 54 -0.50 -18.80 -4.44
C HIS A 54 0.43 -17.69 -4.93
N LEU A 55 0.78 -17.78 -6.21
CA LEU A 55 1.62 -16.81 -6.89
C LEU A 55 0.86 -15.55 -7.31
N LEU A 56 1.60 -14.47 -7.53
CA LEU A 56 1.05 -13.26 -8.14
C LEU A 56 0.76 -13.51 -9.62
N ASN A 57 -0.39 -13.00 -10.09
CA ASN A 57 -0.78 -13.04 -11.50
C ASN A 57 -0.10 -11.94 -12.35
N VAL A 58 0.85 -11.22 -11.78
CA VAL A 58 1.56 -10.11 -12.41
C VAL A 58 3.05 -10.21 -12.10
N ARG A 59 3.89 -9.81 -13.06
CA ARG A 59 5.34 -9.77 -12.88
C ARG A 59 5.72 -8.63 -11.92
N ALA A 60 6.74 -8.86 -11.08
CA ALA A 60 7.24 -7.83 -10.17
C ALA A 60 7.65 -6.54 -10.89
N ALA A 61 8.21 -6.64 -12.09
CA ALA A 61 8.57 -5.49 -12.94
C ALA A 61 7.37 -4.62 -13.37
N ASN A 62 6.15 -5.14 -13.28
CA ASN A 62 4.93 -4.42 -13.63
C ASN A 62 4.20 -3.84 -12.40
N LEU A 63 4.80 -3.98 -11.21
CA LEU A 63 4.21 -3.52 -9.94
C LEU A 63 4.91 -2.26 -9.45
N SER A 64 4.12 -1.28 -9.03
CA SER A 64 4.59 -0.15 -8.24
C SER A 64 3.48 0.40 -7.36
N ALA A 65 3.86 0.95 -6.21
CA ALA A 65 2.97 1.77 -5.38
C ALA A 65 2.93 3.24 -5.85
N PHE A 66 3.83 3.62 -6.77
CA PHE A 66 4.09 4.99 -7.21
C PHE A 66 4.07 5.05 -8.74
N PRO A 67 3.04 5.65 -9.37
CA PRO A 67 2.96 5.76 -10.83
C PRO A 67 4.18 6.44 -11.47
N GLU A 68 4.78 7.40 -10.77
CA GLU A 68 5.98 8.13 -11.19
C GLU A 68 7.29 7.34 -11.06
N ALA A 69 7.26 6.17 -10.41
CA ALA A 69 8.42 5.31 -10.21
C ALA A 69 8.03 3.86 -10.50
N PRO A 70 7.89 3.48 -11.79
CA PRO A 70 7.36 2.17 -12.20
C PRO A 70 8.23 0.99 -11.74
N ASP A 71 9.53 1.20 -11.54
CA ASP A 71 10.49 0.21 -11.07
C ASP A 71 10.67 0.19 -9.54
N HIS A 72 9.91 1.02 -8.80
CA HIS A 72 10.04 1.15 -7.35
C HIS A 72 9.97 -0.18 -6.61
N PHE A 73 9.03 -1.06 -6.99
CA PHE A 73 8.88 -2.35 -6.30
C PHE A 73 10.09 -3.26 -6.50
N VAL A 74 10.63 -3.32 -7.72
CA VAL A 74 11.83 -4.13 -8.01
C VAL A 74 13.05 -3.59 -7.27
N ARG A 75 13.28 -2.27 -7.29
CA ARG A 75 14.37 -1.66 -6.51
C ARG A 75 14.24 -1.94 -5.01
N TRP A 76 13.01 -1.90 -4.49
CA TRP A 76 12.71 -2.21 -3.10
C TRP A 76 12.98 -3.67 -2.73
N LEU A 77 12.72 -4.62 -3.65
CA LEU A 77 13.04 -6.03 -3.49
C LEU A 77 14.56 -6.25 -3.49
N GLN A 78 15.26 -5.67 -4.46
CA GLN A 78 16.72 -5.76 -4.57
C GLN A 78 17.42 -5.23 -3.31
N ALA A 79 16.98 -4.08 -2.78
CA ALA A 79 17.50 -3.52 -1.54
C ALA A 79 17.24 -4.40 -0.30
N ARG A 80 16.33 -5.38 -0.38
CA ARG A 80 16.03 -6.35 0.68
C ARG A 80 16.70 -7.71 0.47
N GLY A 81 17.46 -7.88 -0.61
CA GLY A 81 18.04 -9.18 -0.96
C GLY A 81 16.99 -10.23 -1.33
N VAL A 82 15.85 -9.78 -1.88
CA VAL A 82 14.81 -10.66 -2.46
C VAL A 82 15.00 -10.74 -3.97
#